data_AF-A0A7Z0EAA0-F1
#
_entry.id   AF-A0A7Z0EAA0-F1
#
_cell.length_a   1.000
_cell.length_b   1.000
_cell.length_c   1.000
_cell.angle_alpha   90.00
_cell.angle_beta   90.00
_cell.angle_gamma   90.00
#
_symmetry.space_group_name_H-M   'P 1'
#
loop_
_entity.id
_entity.type
_entity.pdbx_description
1 polymer ?
#
loop_
_entity_poly.entity_id
_entity_poly.type
_entity_poly.pdbx_seq_one_letter_code
_entity_poly.pdbx_strand_id
1 'polypeptide(L)'
;MDFTWHPQPAAPGDFRAELSWEGPAGLGATLASALRAVNHLRFEVTEDPSPGCDGGRWSHTPELGIFHATTDVHGNIVVSEDRIRYAYEMGAGDPSVVYQELSLALGEAWDEELESFRHAAEGAPVHWLHQVVS
;
A
#
# COMPACT_ATOMS: atom_id res chain seq x y z
N MET A 1 6.93 17.70 10.13
CA MET A 1 5.90 17.50 9.08
C MET A 1 4.58 17.78 9.75
N ASP A 2 3.73 18.60 9.14
CA ASP A 2 2.39 18.87 9.63
C ASP A 2 1.40 18.10 8.74
N PHE A 3 0.39 17.50 9.34
CA PHE A 3 -0.62 16.72 8.62
C PHE A 3 -1.88 17.56 8.47
N THR A 4 -2.34 17.75 7.24
CA THR A 4 -3.66 18.32 7.00
C THR A 4 -4.68 17.20 7.09
N TRP A 5 -5.40 17.16 8.21
CA TRP A 5 -6.43 16.16 8.46
C TRP A 5 -7.78 16.58 7.89
N HIS A 6 -8.46 15.65 7.23
CA HIS A 6 -9.81 15.78 6.70
C HIS A 6 -10.71 14.69 7.27
N PRO A 7 -12.02 14.95 7.48
CA PRO A 7 -12.97 13.89 7.81
C PRO A 7 -12.95 12.78 6.75
N GLN A 8 -13.07 11.52 7.17
CA GLN A 8 -13.15 10.37 6.28
C GLN A 8 -14.62 9.96 6.06
N PRO A 9 -15.24 10.21 4.90
CA PRO A 9 -16.66 9.91 4.70
C PRO A 9 -17.01 8.42 4.78
N ALA A 10 -16.06 7.53 4.46
CA ALA A 10 -16.26 6.08 4.56
C ALA A 10 -16.36 5.57 6.01
N ALA A 11 -15.85 6.33 6.98
CA ALA A 11 -15.88 5.98 8.40
C ALA A 11 -16.15 7.24 9.25
N PRO A 12 -17.43 7.59 9.48
CA PRO A 12 -17.79 8.77 10.24
C PRO A 12 -17.16 8.79 11.65
N GLY A 13 -16.44 9.86 11.96
CA GLY A 13 -15.66 9.99 13.21
C GLY A 13 -14.16 9.79 13.00
N ASP A 14 -13.77 9.15 11.90
CA ASP A 14 -12.36 9.01 11.51
C ASP A 14 -11.89 10.19 10.66
N PHE A 15 -10.57 10.34 10.61
CA PHE A 15 -9.88 11.35 9.83
C PHE A 15 -8.84 10.70 8.92
N ARG A 16 -8.51 11.39 7.84
CA ARG A 16 -7.44 11.00 6.92
C ARG A 16 -6.50 12.16 6.67
N ALA A 17 -5.28 11.84 6.26
CA ALA A 17 -4.30 12.79 5.76
C ALA A 17 -3.45 12.10 4.69
N GLU A 18 -2.91 12.89 3.78
CA GLU A 18 -1.96 12.46 2.75
C GLU A 18 -0.71 13.31 2.87
N LEU A 19 0.45 12.70 2.65
CA LEU A 19 1.73 13.39 2.73
C LEU A 19 2.72 12.76 1.74
N SER A 20 3.21 13.57 0.80
CA SER A 20 4.36 13.20 -0.03
C SER A 20 5.66 13.38 0.77
N TRP A 21 6.62 12.52 0.53
CA TRP A 21 7.91 12.51 1.22
C TRP A 21 9.03 12.16 0.25
N GLU A 22 10.25 12.56 0.61
CA GLU A 22 11.48 12.18 -0.08
C GLU A 22 12.49 11.70 0.95
N GLY A 23 13.31 10.72 0.59
CA GLY A 23 14.31 10.16 1.48
C GLY A 23 15.13 9.05 0.85
N PRO A 24 16.03 8.41 1.64
CA PRO A 24 16.82 7.29 1.16
C PRO A 24 15.94 6.07 0.87
N ALA A 25 16.42 5.19 -0.01
CA ALA A 25 15.79 3.90 -0.29
C ALA A 25 15.56 3.10 1.01
N GLY A 26 14.39 2.47 1.13
CA GLY A 26 13.95 1.76 2.32
C GLY A 26 13.29 2.63 3.40
N LEU A 27 13.17 3.94 3.19
CA LEU A 27 12.42 4.80 4.10
C LEU A 27 10.94 4.41 4.15
N GLY A 28 10.34 3.96 3.04
CA GLY A 28 8.95 3.49 2.97
C GLY A 28 8.69 2.31 3.92
N ALA A 29 9.59 1.31 3.93
CA ALA A 29 9.52 0.20 4.87
C ALA A 29 9.64 0.67 6.34
N THR A 30 10.49 1.67 6.59
CA THR A 30 10.66 2.27 7.92
C THR A 30 9.40 3.00 8.37
N LEU A 31 8.79 3.79 7.47
CA LEU A 31 7.54 4.49 7.71
C LEU A 31 6.40 3.50 7.99
N ALA A 32 6.22 2.48 7.15
CA ALA A 32 5.20 1.45 7.35
C ALA A 32 5.35 0.74 8.70
N SER A 33 6.59 0.42 9.10
CA SER A 33 6.88 -0.18 10.39
C SER A 33 6.53 0.73 11.57
N ALA A 34 6.80 2.03 11.45
CA ALA A 34 6.46 3.01 12.48
C ALA A 34 4.93 3.22 12.58
N LEU A 35 4.24 3.34 11.44
CA LEU A 35 2.80 3.56 11.37
C LEU A 35 2.00 2.38 11.93
N ARG A 36 2.48 1.14 11.74
CA ARG A 36 1.86 -0.07 12.32
C ARG A 36 1.73 -0.02 13.84
N ALA A 37 2.58 0.73 14.54
CA ALA A 37 2.50 0.87 15.99
C ALA A 37 1.29 1.70 16.45
N VAL A 38 0.64 2.42 15.52
CA VAL A 38 -0.56 3.22 15.79
C VAL A 38 -1.79 2.33 15.73
N ASN A 39 -2.51 2.24 16.84
CA ASN A 39 -3.67 1.38 16.96
C ASN A 39 -4.81 1.84 16.02
N HIS A 40 -5.51 0.88 15.40
CA HIS A 40 -6.62 1.10 14.47
C HIS A 40 -6.32 1.93 13.21
N LEU A 41 -5.05 2.16 12.87
CA LEU A 41 -4.68 2.92 11.68
C LEU A 41 -4.78 2.09 10.39
N ARG A 42 -5.42 2.64 9.37
CA ARG A 42 -5.32 2.19 7.97
C ARG A 42 -4.34 3.08 7.24
N PHE A 43 -3.43 2.51 6.47
CA PHE A 43 -2.47 3.30 5.69
C PHE A 43 -2.02 2.58 4.43
N GLU A 44 -1.57 3.39 3.47
CA GLU A 44 -0.76 2.98 2.34
C GLU A 44 0.50 3.83 2.33
N VAL A 45 1.66 3.19 2.18
CA VAL A 45 2.95 3.85 1.95
C VAL A 45 3.47 3.37 0.60
N THR A 46 3.86 4.30 -0.26
CA THR A 46 4.43 4.00 -1.57
C THR A 46 5.82 4.62 -1.65
N GLU A 47 6.79 3.83 -2.10
CA GLU A 47 8.16 4.25 -2.38
C GLU A 47 8.45 4.04 -3.86
N ASP A 48 8.87 5.08 -4.56
CA ASP A 48 9.28 5.00 -5.96
C ASP A 48 10.60 4.24 -6.13
N PRO A 49 10.81 3.54 -7.26
CA PRO A 49 12.06 2.85 -7.54
C PRO A 49 13.24 3.84 -7.59
N SER A 50 14.40 3.39 -7.11
CA SER A 50 15.64 4.17 -7.08
C SER A 50 16.83 3.34 -7.61
N PRO A 51 18.01 3.93 -7.88
CA PRO A 51 19.12 3.19 -8.46
C PRO A 51 19.50 1.95 -7.64
N GLY A 52 19.25 0.76 -8.21
CA GLY A 52 19.54 -0.53 -7.59
C GLY A 52 18.53 -1.02 -6.56
N CYS A 53 17.41 -0.32 -6.37
CA CYS A 53 16.31 -0.73 -5.48
C CYS A 53 14.98 -0.64 -6.22
N ASP A 54 14.17 -1.70 -6.12
CA ASP A 54 12.81 -1.67 -6.67
C ASP A 54 11.92 -0.72 -5.84
N GLY A 55 10.83 -0.25 -6.44
CA GLY A 55 9.78 0.45 -5.72
C GLY A 55 8.96 -0.51 -4.86
N GLY A 56 8.18 0.03 -3.94
CA GLY A 56 7.39 -0.78 -3.01
C GLY A 56 6.11 -0.09 -2.56
N ARG A 57 5.08 -0.91 -2.33
CA ARG A 57 3.83 -0.49 -1.70
C ARG A 57 3.59 -1.32 -0.45
N TRP A 58 3.34 -0.64 0.66
CA TRP A 58 2.92 -1.24 1.92
C TRP A 58 1.50 -0.80 2.23
N SER A 59 0.61 -1.77 2.39
CA SER A 59 -0.79 -1.53 2.77
C SER A 59 -1.03 -2.15 4.14
N HIS A 60 -1.77 -1.45 4.99
CA HIS A 60 -2.10 -1.95 6.32
C HIS A 60 -3.56 -1.70 6.66
N THR A 61 -4.19 -2.73 7.24
CA THR A 61 -5.48 -2.59 7.87
C THR A 61 -5.47 -3.22 9.27
N PRO A 62 -6.34 -2.76 10.20
CA PRO A 62 -6.41 -3.33 11.54
C PRO A 62 -6.72 -4.83 11.56
N GLU A 63 -7.46 -5.33 10.57
CA GLU A 63 -7.89 -6.72 10.50
C GLU A 63 -6.85 -7.63 9.83
N LEU A 64 -6.19 -7.14 8.77
CA LEU A 64 -5.30 -7.96 7.94
C LEU A 64 -3.81 -7.78 8.28
N GLY A 65 -3.44 -6.72 8.99
CA GLY A 65 -2.04 -6.39 9.24
C GLY A 65 -1.36 -5.78 8.02
N ILE A 66 -0.02 -5.90 7.92
CA ILE A 66 0.75 -5.35 6.79
C ILE A 66 0.79 -6.35 5.63
N PHE A 67 0.50 -5.84 4.43
CA PHE A 67 0.91 -6.40 3.14
C PHE A 67 1.99 -5.53 2.51
N HIS A 68 2.91 -6.17 1.77
CA HIS A 68 3.95 -5.51 1.00
C HIS A 68 4.06 -6.15 -0.38
N ALA A 69 4.17 -5.31 -1.40
CA ALA A 69 4.48 -5.73 -2.76
C ALA A 69 5.49 -4.79 -3.42
N THR A 70 6.40 -5.37 -4.20
CA THR A 70 7.25 -4.64 -5.13
C THR A 70 6.39 -4.03 -6.23
N THR A 71 6.74 -2.83 -6.68
CA THR A 71 6.05 -2.15 -7.77
C THR A 71 6.97 -1.79 -8.94
N ASP A 72 6.42 -1.76 -10.14
CA ASP A 72 7.11 -1.21 -11.31
C ASP A 72 7.08 0.32 -11.31
N VAL A 73 7.68 0.93 -12.34
CA VAL A 73 7.74 2.39 -12.54
C VAL A 73 6.37 3.05 -12.73
N HIS A 74 5.31 2.28 -12.93
CA HIS A 74 3.95 2.74 -13.09
C HIS A 74 3.10 2.48 -11.83
N GLY A 75 3.68 1.92 -10.77
CA GLY A 75 2.97 1.57 -9.54
C GLY A 75 2.20 0.25 -9.62
N ASN A 76 2.39 -0.56 -10.66
CA ASN A 76 1.77 -1.89 -10.73
C ASN A 76 2.49 -2.85 -9.79
N ILE A 77 1.74 -3.72 -9.10
CA ILE A 77 2.33 -4.82 -8.34
C ILE A 77 3.08 -5.76 -9.27
N VAL A 78 4.32 -6.08 -8.91
CA VAL A 78 5.15 -7.09 -9.58
C VAL A 78 5.09 -8.38 -8.78
N VAL A 79 4.49 -9.42 -9.37
CA VAL A 79 4.50 -10.77 -8.81
C VAL A 79 5.71 -11.51 -9.36
N SER A 80 6.61 -11.95 -8.48
CA SER A 80 7.82 -12.66 -8.89
C SER A 80 7.52 -14.03 -9.49
N GLU A 81 8.43 -14.52 -10.33
CA GLU A 81 8.38 -15.87 -10.87
C GLU A 81 8.24 -16.92 -9.78
N ASP A 82 8.98 -16.79 -8.67
CA ASP A 82 8.91 -17.72 -7.54
C ASP A 82 7.55 -17.71 -6.85
N ARG A 83 6.89 -16.54 -6.76
CA ARG A 83 5.54 -16.46 -6.20
C ARG A 83 4.50 -17.10 -7.12
N ILE A 84 4.66 -16.96 -8.44
CA ILE A 84 3.84 -17.66 -9.43
C ILE A 84 4.06 -19.17 -9.36
N ARG A 85 5.32 -19.63 -9.31
CA ARG A 85 5.67 -21.05 -9.17
C ARG A 85 5.09 -21.63 -7.89
N TYR A 86 5.22 -20.92 -6.77
CA TYR A 86 4.62 -21.31 -5.49
C TYR A 86 3.11 -21.50 -5.60
N ALA A 87 2.40 -20.57 -6.26
CA ALA A 87 0.95 -20.71 -6.46
C ALA A 87 0.58 -21.97 -7.25
N TYR A 88 1.34 -22.32 -8.30
CA TYR A 88 1.15 -23.56 -9.05
C TYR A 88 1.41 -24.82 -8.23
N GLU A 89 2.49 -24.82 -7.44
CA GLU A 89 2.86 -25.95 -6.57
C GLU A 89 1.82 -26.19 -5.48
N MET A 90 1.37 -25.12 -4.82
CA MET A 90 0.29 -25.17 -3.83
C MET A 90 -1.03 -25.62 -4.44
N GLY A 91 -1.30 -25.21 -5.68
CA GLY A 91 -2.49 -25.61 -6.41
C GLY A 91 -2.62 -27.11 -6.59
N ALA A 92 -1.52 -27.83 -6.80
CA ALA A 92 -1.49 -29.29 -6.99
C ALA A 92 -2.53 -29.81 -8.02
N GLY A 93 -2.84 -29.01 -9.05
CA GLY A 93 -3.84 -29.31 -10.08
C GLY A 93 -5.25 -28.76 -9.82
N ASP A 94 -5.49 -28.11 -8.68
CA ASP A 94 -6.73 -27.37 -8.36
C ASP A 94 -6.58 -25.88 -8.74
N PRO A 95 -7.31 -25.40 -9.76
CA PRO A 95 -7.23 -23.99 -10.17
C PRO A 95 -7.72 -23.00 -9.09
N SER A 96 -8.61 -23.42 -8.18
CA SER A 96 -9.15 -22.53 -7.15
C SER A 96 -8.09 -22.14 -6.12
N VAL A 97 -7.18 -23.07 -5.79
CA VAL A 97 -6.06 -22.81 -4.89
C VAL A 97 -5.02 -21.92 -5.56
N VAL A 98 -4.74 -22.13 -6.86
CA VAL A 98 -3.85 -21.23 -7.62
C VAL A 98 -4.40 -19.80 -7.61
N TYR A 99 -5.70 -19.65 -7.88
CA TYR A 99 -6.37 -18.35 -7.83
C TYR A 99 -6.21 -17.70 -6.44
N GLN A 100 -6.49 -18.45 -5.38
CA GLN A 100 -6.36 -17.94 -4.01
C GLN A 100 -4.92 -17.49 -3.67
N GLU A 101 -3.90 -18.24 -4.08
CA GLU A 101 -2.50 -17.84 -3.85
C GLU A 101 -2.09 -16.59 -4.63
N LEU A 102 -2.63 -16.41 -5.84
CA LEU A 102 -2.43 -15.21 -6.63
C LEU A 102 -3.16 -14.01 -6.02
N SER A 103 -4.40 -14.17 -5.55
CA SER A 103 -5.13 -13.12 -4.81
C SER A 103 -4.35 -12.64 -3.58
N LEU A 104 -3.73 -13.58 -2.85
CA LEU A 104 -2.84 -13.24 -1.73
C LEU A 104 -1.58 -12.51 -2.19
N ALA A 105 -0.97 -12.94 -3.30
CA ALA A 105 0.21 -12.29 -3.85
C ALA A 105 -0.06 -10.86 -4.35
N LEU A 106 -1.27 -10.61 -4.85
CA LEU A 106 -1.74 -9.30 -5.30
C LEU A 106 -2.24 -8.41 -4.16
N GLY A 107 -2.46 -8.97 -2.97
CA GLY A 107 -2.96 -8.22 -1.83
C GLY A 107 -4.43 -7.78 -1.99
N GLU A 108 -5.24 -8.54 -2.72
CA GLU A 108 -6.63 -8.16 -3.08
C GLU A 108 -7.49 -7.84 -1.85
N ALA A 109 -7.32 -8.57 -0.75
CA ALA A 109 -8.07 -8.29 0.48
C ALA A 109 -7.78 -6.91 1.09
N TRP A 110 -6.53 -6.43 0.97
CA TRP A 110 -6.17 -5.08 1.41
C TRP A 110 -6.74 -4.04 0.45
N ASP A 111 -6.66 -4.30 -0.85
CA ASP A 111 -7.19 -3.44 -1.89
C ASP A 111 -8.70 -3.23 -1.70
N GLU A 112 -9.45 -4.32 -1.50
CA GLU A 112 -10.90 -4.29 -1.26
C GLU A 112 -11.28 -3.49 -0.01
N GLU A 113 -10.57 -3.70 1.11
CA GLU A 113 -10.86 -2.96 2.35
C GLU A 113 -10.57 -1.45 2.17
N LEU A 114 -9.43 -1.12 1.56
CA LEU A 114 -8.98 0.26 1.39
C LEU A 114 -9.74 1.01 0.28
N GLU A 115 -10.30 0.31 -0.71
CA GLU A 115 -10.98 0.92 -1.85
C GLU A 115 -12.15 1.82 -1.42
N SER A 116 -12.91 1.37 -0.42
CA SER A 116 -14.01 2.16 0.15
C SER A 116 -13.55 3.53 0.68
N PHE A 117 -12.34 3.58 1.28
CA PHE A 117 -11.73 4.79 1.81
C PHE A 117 -11.12 5.66 0.71
N ARG A 118 -10.61 5.07 -0.38
CA ARG A 118 -10.09 5.78 -1.57
C ARG A 118 -11.21 6.47 -2.35
N HIS A 119 -12.30 5.76 -2.67
CA HIS A 119 -13.43 6.35 -3.38
C HIS A 119 -14.12 7.47 -2.58
N ALA A 120 -14.26 7.31 -1.26
CA ALA A 120 -14.76 8.37 -0.40
C ALA A 120 -13.82 9.59 -0.36
N ALA A 121 -12.59 9.46 -0.85
CA ALA A 121 -11.58 10.50 -0.87
C ALA A 121 -11.52 11.36 -2.12
N GLU A 122 -11.94 10.86 -3.28
CA GLU A 122 -11.90 11.57 -4.58
C GLU A 122 -12.68 12.90 -4.60
N GLY A 123 -13.51 13.17 -3.60
CA GLY A 123 -14.21 14.45 -3.43
C GLY A 123 -13.44 15.57 -2.73
N ALA A 124 -12.21 15.35 -2.25
CA ALA A 124 -11.43 16.37 -1.52
C ALA A 124 -10.19 16.86 -2.31
N PRO A 125 -9.81 18.14 -2.20
CA PRO A 125 -8.69 18.70 -2.94
C PRO A 125 -7.33 18.17 -2.44
N VAL A 126 -6.56 17.54 -3.35
CA VAL A 126 -5.17 17.12 -3.12
C VAL A 126 -4.25 18.36 -3.16
N HIS A 127 -3.41 18.57 -2.14
CA HIS A 127 -2.39 19.63 -2.15
C HIS A 127 -1.00 19.04 -2.34
N TRP A 128 -0.35 19.37 -3.46
CA TRP A 128 1.05 19.05 -3.73
C TRP A 128 1.97 20.06 -3.04
N LEU A 129 2.78 19.61 -2.07
CA LEU A 129 3.87 20.43 -1.52
C LEU A 129 5.14 20.21 -2.36
N HIS A 130 5.42 21.11 -3.30
CA HIS A 130 6.75 21.20 -3.91
C HIS A 130 7.67 21.98 -2.97
N GLN A 131 8.71 21.34 -2.44
CA GLN A 131 9.80 22.05 -1.78
C GLN A 131 10.89 22.38 -2.80
N VAL A 132 10.90 23.63 -3.28
CA VAL A 132 12.04 24.17 -4.05
C VAL A 132 13.18 24.38 -3.05
N VAL A 133 14.22 23.56 -3.12
CA VAL A 133 15.50 23.86 -2.47
C VAL A 133 16.30 24.73 -3.43
N SER A 134 16.51 26.00 -3.05
CA SER A 134 17.46 26.93 -3.67
C SER A 134 18.89 26.68 -3.21
#